data_AF-A0A7W3PGA7-F1
#
_entry.id   AF-A0A7W3PGA7-F1
#
_cell.length_a   1.000
_cell.length_b   1.000
_cell.length_c   1.000
_cell.angle_alpha   90.00
_cell.angle_beta   90.00
_cell.angle_gamma   90.00
#
_symmetry.space_group_name_H-M   'P 1'
#
loop_
_entity.id
_entity.type
_entity.pdbx_description
1 polymer ?
#
loop_
_entity_poly.entity_id
_entity_poly.type
_entity_poly.pdbx_seq_one_letter_code
_entity_poly.pdbx_strand_id
1 'polypeptide(L)'
;MTTLSEMPSHRTARRPGRLPGARPRRRAVGIAAAVAAACLLAVPLAPAPPAEADAAPAAATPVRTAPHNAAAAVRAAAAAEICDIHCDARDPGTAAGDRVPVTAAVHGRTLRLHVSDPDVMGWGSIEGGRPGDEVWLDRSFDGGKTWASGSRLGATTVPAGSTGWRTQMYNVDDWANAGVGALRACGKAGDRAEIACTGWARNDRNAGSRSTAAATALMMLWDRDTGLFETNGWWTGANALTAVIDNARISGMGSYRYAIAQTYDKNVNARDGQFRNEYLDDTGWWGLAWVAAYDLTGDSRYLSTARADADHMRAYWTTKCGGGVQWNTGIAYKNAITNELYVQLNAALHNRIPGDTTYLQRAQEGWDWFEASGMINSGNLVNDGLNDSCANNGEPTWTYNQGVVLGALTELHRATGDAELLETARDLADASTGSTYLNPGGILREVNEGEDCSSDGASFKGAYVRGLGRLNAYLADRPYGAYLDRQADAAYANDRDALGMYGPHWAGPLVRPATGHGCQQGALDLMNAAEAG
;
A
#
# COMPACT_ATOMS: atom_id res chain seq x y z
N MET A 1 61.70 -20.65 49.11
CA MET A 1 60.80 -19.59 48.63
C MET A 1 60.75 -19.70 47.11
N THR A 2 59.66 -19.88 46.37
CA THR A 2 58.23 -20.08 46.65
C THR A 2 57.60 -20.56 45.33
N THR A 3 57.39 -21.88 45.23
CA THR A 3 56.30 -22.63 44.54
C THR A 3 55.84 -22.26 43.12
N LEU A 4 56.14 -23.20 42.21
CA LEU A 4 55.62 -23.47 40.85
C LEU A 4 55.09 -24.92 40.83
N SER A 5 54.02 -25.23 40.09
CA SER A 5 53.69 -26.59 39.56
C SER A 5 52.48 -26.48 38.62
N GLU A 6 52.49 -26.91 37.35
CA GLU A 6 52.76 -28.22 36.70
C GLU A 6 51.55 -29.18 36.61
N MET A 7 51.19 -29.55 35.36
CA MET A 7 50.88 -30.90 34.80
C MET A 7 49.84 -31.83 35.47
N PRO A 8 49.45 -33.01 34.89
CA PRO A 8 49.45 -33.52 33.50
C PRO A 8 48.13 -34.23 33.08
N SER A 9 48.14 -34.89 31.91
CA SER A 9 47.12 -35.76 31.32
C SER A 9 47.36 -37.28 31.52
N HIS A 10 46.29 -38.05 31.23
CA HIS A 10 46.23 -39.42 30.65
C HIS A 10 46.32 -40.72 31.50
N ARG A 11 45.27 -41.55 31.27
CA ARG A 11 45.23 -43.00 30.88
C ARG A 11 44.90 -44.12 31.92
N THR A 12 43.83 -44.86 31.55
CA THR A 12 43.66 -46.34 31.43
C THR A 12 43.25 -47.27 32.61
N ALA A 13 42.06 -47.88 32.42
CA ALA A 13 41.78 -49.34 32.27
C ALA A 13 41.40 -50.29 33.46
N ARG A 14 40.19 -50.89 33.31
CA ARG A 14 39.77 -52.33 33.38
C ARG A 14 39.52 -53.08 34.73
N ARG A 15 38.29 -53.67 34.77
CA ARG A 15 37.86 -55.08 35.11
C ARG A 15 37.44 -55.43 36.59
N PRO A 16 36.76 -56.58 36.88
CA PRO A 16 35.29 -56.79 36.76
C PRO A 16 34.63 -57.59 37.95
N GLY A 17 33.30 -57.86 37.90
CA GLY A 17 32.62 -58.94 38.66
C GLY A 17 31.35 -58.50 39.42
N ARG A 18 30.29 -59.29 39.67
CA ARG A 18 29.75 -60.57 39.18
C ARG A 18 28.29 -60.61 39.69
N LEU A 19 27.33 -61.02 38.85
CA LEU A 19 25.90 -61.32 39.12
C LEU A 19 25.74 -62.62 39.98
N PRO A 20 24.58 -63.03 40.57
CA PRO A 20 23.28 -63.24 39.86
C PRO A 20 21.92 -63.24 40.63
N GLY A 21 20.82 -63.30 39.84
CA GLY A 21 19.47 -63.77 40.22
C GLY A 21 18.32 -62.84 39.73
N ALA A 22 17.91 -62.80 38.45
CA ALA A 22 16.93 -63.67 37.74
C ALA A 22 15.59 -63.87 38.49
N ARG A 23 14.36 -63.69 37.97
CA ARG A 23 13.65 -63.29 36.71
C ARG A 23 12.11 -63.40 37.05
N PRO A 24 11.08 -63.10 36.20
CA PRO A 24 11.06 -62.85 34.75
C PRO A 24 10.14 -61.71 34.20
N ARG A 25 10.61 -61.15 33.06
CA ARG A 25 9.94 -60.82 31.78
C ARG A 25 8.49 -60.28 31.76
N ARG A 26 8.34 -59.08 31.18
CA ARG A 26 7.55 -58.85 29.94
C ARG A 26 8.25 -57.84 29.01
N ARG A 27 8.15 -58.10 27.71
CA ARG A 27 8.70 -57.33 26.59
C ARG A 27 7.94 -56.02 26.41
N ALA A 28 8.63 -54.92 26.14
CA ALA A 28 8.08 -53.79 25.41
C ALA A 28 9.00 -53.50 24.23
N VAL A 29 8.42 -53.56 23.04
CA VAL A 29 8.97 -53.21 21.74
C VAL A 29 8.97 -51.68 21.65
N GLY A 30 10.04 -51.10 21.13
CA GLY A 30 10.14 -49.67 20.88
C GLY A 30 9.16 -49.22 19.81
N ILE A 31 8.53 -48.07 20.04
CA ILE A 31 7.82 -47.29 19.04
C ILE A 31 8.34 -45.86 19.14
N ALA A 32 8.89 -45.36 18.04
CA ALA A 32 9.19 -43.96 17.83
C ALA A 32 7.89 -43.16 17.89
N ALA A 33 7.82 -42.16 18.78
CA ALA A 33 6.73 -41.20 18.78
C ALA A 33 7.09 -40.05 17.84
N ALA A 34 6.40 -40.01 16.70
CA ALA A 34 6.31 -38.85 15.84
C ALA A 34 5.61 -37.72 16.60
N VAL A 35 6.23 -36.53 16.64
CA VAL A 35 5.59 -35.30 17.07
C VAL A 35 4.72 -34.82 15.93
N ALA A 36 3.41 -34.98 16.05
CA ALA A 36 2.43 -34.43 15.15
C ALA A 36 2.31 -32.92 15.40
N ALA A 37 2.62 -32.12 14.38
CA ALA A 37 2.25 -30.72 14.31
C ALA A 37 0.72 -30.62 14.21
N ALA A 38 0.09 -29.98 15.19
CA ALA A 38 -1.32 -29.63 15.10
C ALA A 38 -1.46 -28.39 14.22
N CYS A 39 -1.89 -28.61 12.97
CA CYS A 39 -2.44 -27.56 12.12
C CYS A 39 -3.71 -27.01 12.79
N LEU A 40 -3.66 -25.77 13.27
CA LEU A 40 -4.86 -24.98 13.52
C LEU A 40 -5.40 -24.51 12.17
N LEU A 41 -6.46 -25.18 11.72
CA LEU A 41 -7.30 -24.72 10.64
C LEU A 41 -8.01 -23.44 11.10
N ALA A 42 -7.61 -22.30 10.54
CA ALA A 42 -8.43 -21.11 10.53
C ALA A 42 -9.69 -21.40 9.70
N VAL A 43 -10.83 -21.56 10.37
CA VAL A 43 -12.14 -21.57 9.72
C VAL A 43 -12.45 -20.13 9.32
N PRO A 44 -12.82 -19.86 8.06
CA PRO A 44 -13.24 -18.52 7.65
C PRO A 44 -14.58 -18.20 8.32
N LEU A 45 -14.60 -17.15 9.15
CA LEU A 45 -15.84 -16.53 9.61
C LEU A 45 -16.53 -15.92 8.39
N ALA A 46 -17.65 -16.51 8.00
CA ALA A 46 -18.52 -15.98 6.96
C ALA A 46 -19.05 -14.58 7.34
N PRO A 47 -19.26 -13.68 6.37
CA PRO A 47 -19.84 -12.37 6.61
C PRO A 47 -21.30 -12.52 7.08
N ALA A 48 -21.66 -11.79 8.13
CA ALA A 48 -23.03 -11.68 8.61
C ALA A 48 -23.95 -11.13 7.49
N PRO A 49 -25.17 -11.69 7.30
CA PRO A 49 -26.10 -11.18 6.31
C PRO A 49 -26.69 -9.83 6.74
N PRO A 50 -27.10 -8.98 5.79
CA PRO A 50 -27.76 -7.70 6.10
C PRO A 50 -29.13 -7.97 6.72
N ALA A 51 -29.47 -7.20 7.75
CA ALA A 51 -30.78 -7.24 8.37
C ALA A 51 -31.85 -6.75 7.38
N GLU A 52 -32.70 -7.68 6.92
CA GLU A 52 -33.99 -7.38 6.32
C GLU A 52 -34.90 -6.77 7.39
N ALA A 53 -35.35 -5.53 7.14
CA ALA A 53 -36.49 -4.95 7.83
C ALA A 53 -37.69 -5.09 6.91
N ASP A 54 -38.71 -5.82 7.36
CA ASP A 54 -39.95 -5.95 6.62
C ASP A 54 -41.18 -5.72 7.51
N ALA A 55 -42.23 -5.22 6.84
CA ALA A 55 -43.63 -5.03 7.24
C ALA A 55 -44.11 -3.62 7.71
N ALA A 56 -44.76 -2.94 6.75
CA ALA A 56 -45.83 -1.94 6.93
C ALA A 56 -47.17 -2.59 7.39
N PRO A 57 -48.27 -1.84 7.67
CA PRO A 57 -49.20 -1.34 6.64
C PRO A 57 -49.83 0.05 6.99
N ALA A 58 -50.58 0.82 6.18
CA ALA A 58 -51.76 0.47 5.39
C ALA A 58 -52.22 1.57 4.39
N ALA A 59 -52.72 1.09 3.24
CA ALA A 59 -53.91 1.48 2.44
C ALA A 59 -54.21 2.93 1.98
N ALA A 60 -54.18 3.12 0.65
CA ALA A 60 -55.29 3.70 -0.14
C ALA A 60 -55.21 3.30 -1.64
N THR A 61 -56.37 3.26 -2.29
CA THR A 61 -56.86 2.51 -3.48
C THR A 61 -56.40 2.94 -4.90
N PRO A 62 -56.72 2.15 -5.97
CA PRO A 62 -55.97 2.09 -7.23
C PRO A 62 -56.63 2.82 -8.42
N VAL A 63 -55.83 3.15 -9.45
CA VAL A 63 -56.33 3.50 -10.80
C VAL A 63 -55.69 2.59 -11.85
N ARG A 64 -56.54 1.85 -12.56
CA ARG A 64 -56.25 1.03 -13.76
C ARG A 64 -55.80 1.92 -14.91
N THR A 65 -54.68 1.57 -15.57
CA THR A 65 -54.60 1.53 -17.05
C THR A 65 -53.56 0.47 -17.47
N ALA A 66 -53.88 -0.27 -18.52
CA ALA A 66 -53.02 -1.24 -19.21
C ALA A 66 -53.05 -0.89 -20.72
N PRO A 67 -52.32 -1.57 -21.60
CA PRO A 67 -50.86 -1.63 -21.71
C PRO A 67 -50.42 -1.17 -23.12
N HIS A 68 -49.29 -0.49 -23.27
CA HIS A 68 -48.68 -0.27 -24.60
C HIS A 68 -47.18 -0.59 -24.62
N ASN A 69 -46.92 -1.78 -25.18
CA ASN A 69 -45.79 -2.21 -26.00
C ASN A 69 -44.44 -1.52 -25.80
N ALA A 70 -43.53 -2.34 -25.28
CA ALA A 70 -42.10 -2.23 -25.43
C ALA A 70 -41.68 -2.07 -26.90
N ALA A 71 -41.02 -0.95 -27.18
CA ALA A 71 -39.95 -0.87 -28.16
C ALA A 71 -38.83 -0.05 -27.50
N ALA A 72 -37.81 -0.76 -27.03
CA ALA A 72 -36.66 -0.20 -26.38
C ALA A 72 -35.90 0.73 -27.34
N ALA A 73 -36.01 2.03 -27.11
CA ALA A 73 -35.06 3.01 -27.63
C ALA A 73 -33.98 3.22 -26.55
N VAL A 74 -33.04 2.27 -26.45
CA VAL A 74 -31.76 2.53 -25.79
C VAL A 74 -30.97 3.44 -26.74
N ARG A 75 -31.14 4.75 -26.60
CA ARG A 75 -30.09 5.68 -27.01
C ARG A 75 -28.95 5.45 -26.03
N ALA A 76 -27.95 4.68 -26.45
CA ALA A 76 -26.63 4.76 -25.84
C ALA A 76 -26.23 6.24 -25.91
N ALA A 77 -26.10 6.90 -24.76
CA ALA A 77 -25.49 8.21 -24.70
C ALA A 77 -24.12 8.06 -25.36
N ALA A 78 -23.86 8.78 -26.45
CA ALA A 78 -22.53 8.87 -27.01
C ALA A 78 -21.62 9.33 -25.87
N ALA A 79 -20.63 8.50 -25.50
CA ALA A 79 -19.66 8.89 -24.48
C ALA A 79 -19.06 10.24 -24.89
N ALA A 80 -19.01 11.19 -23.95
CA ALA A 80 -18.47 12.51 -24.22
C ALA A 80 -17.05 12.38 -24.80
N GLU A 81 -16.78 13.16 -25.85
CA GLU A 81 -15.46 13.23 -26.47
C GLU A 81 -14.44 13.71 -25.43
N ILE A 82 -13.35 12.96 -25.25
CA ILE A 82 -12.28 13.33 -24.32
C ILE A 82 -11.24 14.13 -25.08
N CYS A 83 -10.86 15.28 -24.53
CA CYS A 83 -9.87 16.18 -25.10
C CYS A 83 -8.80 16.55 -24.07
N ASP A 84 -7.55 16.53 -24.51
CA ASP A 84 -6.39 17.08 -23.78
C ASP A 84 -5.64 18.04 -24.71
N ILE A 85 -4.41 17.73 -25.13
CA ILE A 85 -3.68 18.47 -26.18
C ILE A 85 -4.46 18.39 -27.50
N HIS A 86 -4.99 17.20 -27.78
CA HIS A 86 -5.87 16.91 -28.91
C HIS A 86 -7.11 16.17 -28.40
N CYS A 87 -8.18 16.23 -29.17
CA CYS A 87 -9.36 15.41 -28.90
C CYS A 87 -9.19 13.99 -29.42
N ASP A 88 -9.95 13.06 -28.82
CA ASP A 88 -10.10 11.68 -29.27
C ASP A 88 -10.33 11.58 -30.79
N ALA A 89 -10.10 10.39 -31.36
CA ALA A 89 -10.31 10.12 -32.79
C ALA A 89 -9.37 10.89 -33.75
N ARG A 90 -8.18 11.29 -33.28
CA ARG A 90 -7.13 11.90 -34.13
C ARG A 90 -6.47 10.85 -35.03
N ASP A 91 -5.91 11.27 -36.17
CA ASP A 91 -5.15 10.38 -37.06
C ASP A 91 -3.72 10.13 -36.55
N PRO A 92 -3.33 8.87 -36.20
CA PRO A 92 -1.97 8.50 -35.84
C PRO A 92 -0.88 8.86 -36.85
N GLY A 93 -1.23 9.11 -38.12
CA GLY A 93 -0.26 9.61 -39.11
C GLY A 93 0.36 10.97 -38.75
N THR A 94 -0.22 11.65 -37.76
CA THR A 94 0.24 12.94 -37.25
C THR A 94 0.90 12.85 -35.86
N ALA A 95 1.08 11.64 -35.33
CA ALA A 95 1.68 11.43 -34.01
C ALA A 95 3.14 11.93 -33.97
N ALA A 96 3.51 12.61 -32.88
CA ALA A 96 4.85 13.13 -32.63
C ALA A 96 5.80 12.09 -31.98
N GLY A 97 5.28 10.94 -31.56
CA GLY A 97 6.04 9.82 -31.03
C GLY A 97 5.31 8.48 -31.26
N ASP A 98 6.07 7.39 -31.24
CA ASP A 98 5.54 6.03 -31.38
C ASP A 98 6.33 5.05 -30.50
N ARG A 99 5.88 4.89 -29.26
CA ARG A 99 6.37 3.87 -28.33
C ARG A 99 5.41 2.70 -28.31
N VAL A 100 5.94 1.48 -28.39
CA VAL A 100 5.14 0.23 -28.29
C VAL A 100 5.43 -0.46 -26.96
N PRO A 101 4.73 -0.12 -25.87
CA PRO A 101 5.01 -0.70 -24.55
C PRO A 101 4.60 -2.16 -24.41
N VAL A 102 3.60 -2.61 -25.17
CA VAL A 102 2.99 -3.94 -24.99
C VAL A 102 2.49 -4.48 -26.32
N THR A 103 2.58 -5.81 -26.45
CA THR A 103 2.12 -6.55 -27.62
C THR A 103 1.34 -7.79 -27.21
N ALA A 104 0.49 -8.30 -28.09
CA ALA A 104 -0.18 -9.58 -27.96
C ALA A 104 -0.22 -10.31 -29.30
N ALA A 105 -0.48 -11.61 -29.27
CA ALA A 105 -0.62 -12.42 -30.47
C ALA A 105 -1.97 -13.15 -30.49
N VAL A 106 -2.58 -13.23 -31.67
CA VAL A 106 -3.81 -14.01 -31.90
C VAL A 106 -3.76 -14.65 -33.27
N HIS A 107 -3.78 -15.99 -33.33
CA HIS A 107 -3.81 -16.76 -34.58
C HIS A 107 -2.78 -16.31 -35.64
N GLY A 108 -1.54 -15.99 -35.20
CA GLY A 108 -0.47 -15.52 -36.07
C GLY A 108 -0.51 -14.03 -36.45
N ARG A 109 -1.42 -13.24 -35.86
CA ARG A 109 -1.44 -11.78 -35.93
C ARG A 109 -0.75 -11.19 -34.72
N THR A 110 -0.13 -10.05 -34.91
CA THR A 110 0.48 -9.28 -33.83
C THR A 110 -0.37 -8.03 -33.56
N LEU A 111 -0.85 -7.91 -32.34
CA LEU A 111 -1.51 -6.70 -31.83
C LEU A 111 -0.47 -5.85 -31.11
N ARG A 112 -0.46 -4.55 -31.38
CA ARG A 112 0.41 -3.59 -30.70
C ARG A 112 -0.44 -2.45 -30.15
N LEU A 113 -0.16 -2.06 -28.91
CA LEU A 113 -0.55 -0.76 -28.41
C LEU A 113 0.60 0.20 -28.70
N HIS A 114 0.30 1.26 -29.42
CA HIS A 114 1.20 2.37 -29.65
C HIS A 114 0.80 3.54 -28.75
N VAL A 115 1.78 4.26 -28.22
CA VAL A 115 1.59 5.42 -27.36
C VAL A 115 2.50 6.54 -27.86
N SER A 116 1.90 7.70 -28.13
CA SER A 116 2.63 8.94 -28.35
C SER A 116 2.67 9.70 -27.03
N ASP A 117 3.81 9.64 -26.36
CA ASP A 117 4.06 10.37 -25.12
C ASP A 117 3.90 11.90 -25.31
N PRO A 118 4.46 12.53 -26.37
CA PRO A 118 4.29 13.97 -26.58
C PRO A 118 2.85 14.41 -26.86
N ASP A 119 2.04 13.55 -27.49
CA ASP A 119 0.62 13.84 -27.78
C ASP A 119 -0.32 13.41 -26.64
N VAL A 120 0.17 12.65 -25.65
CA VAL A 120 -0.58 12.01 -24.56
C VAL A 120 -1.70 11.06 -25.01
N MET A 121 -1.58 10.50 -26.21
CA MET A 121 -2.58 9.63 -26.85
C MET A 121 -2.00 8.25 -27.22
N GLY A 122 -2.86 7.27 -27.46
CA GLY A 122 -2.46 5.96 -27.97
C GLY A 122 -3.41 5.39 -29.02
N TRP A 123 -2.92 4.44 -29.82
CA TRP A 123 -3.70 3.71 -30.84
C TRP A 123 -3.35 2.23 -30.87
N GLY A 124 -4.27 1.40 -31.34
CA GLY A 124 -4.06 -0.04 -31.55
C GLY A 124 -3.71 -0.34 -33.00
N SER A 125 -2.86 -1.33 -33.23
CA SER A 125 -2.61 -1.87 -34.57
C SER A 125 -2.66 -3.40 -34.59
N ILE A 126 -2.97 -3.94 -35.77
CA ILE A 126 -2.91 -5.37 -36.08
C ILE A 126 -2.01 -5.56 -37.31
N GLU A 127 -1.02 -6.45 -37.19
CA GLU A 127 -0.06 -6.79 -38.23
C GLU A 127 -0.13 -8.28 -38.56
N GLY A 128 0.24 -8.66 -39.79
CA GLY A 128 0.13 -10.05 -40.27
C GLY A 128 -1.32 -10.50 -40.43
N GLY A 129 -2.25 -9.56 -40.49
CA GLY A 129 -3.68 -9.78 -40.63
C GLY A 129 -4.13 -10.04 -42.06
N ARG A 130 -5.42 -10.33 -42.20
CA ARG A 130 -6.14 -10.49 -43.46
C ARG A 130 -7.32 -9.52 -43.51
N PRO A 131 -7.84 -9.21 -44.71
CA PRO A 131 -9.03 -8.38 -44.83
C PRO A 131 -10.17 -8.90 -43.94
N GLY A 132 -10.74 -8.01 -43.13
CA GLY A 132 -11.79 -8.34 -42.15
C GLY A 132 -11.29 -8.66 -40.73
N ASP A 133 -9.99 -8.87 -40.50
CA ASP A 133 -9.45 -8.96 -39.13
C ASP A 133 -9.68 -7.65 -38.39
N GLU A 134 -10.07 -7.72 -37.11
CA GLU A 134 -10.57 -6.58 -36.34
C GLU A 134 -9.53 -6.10 -35.31
N VAL A 135 -9.45 -4.78 -35.11
CA VAL A 135 -8.64 -4.14 -34.06
C VAL A 135 -9.39 -2.96 -33.44
N TRP A 136 -9.26 -2.78 -32.13
CA TRP A 136 -9.81 -1.66 -31.37
C TRP A 136 -8.97 -1.38 -30.12
N LEU A 137 -9.30 -0.28 -29.42
CA LEU A 137 -8.76 0.05 -28.11
C LEU A 137 -9.82 -0.12 -27.01
N ASP A 138 -9.38 -0.61 -25.86
CA ASP A 138 -10.13 -0.46 -24.61
C ASP A 138 -9.49 0.66 -23.79
N ARG A 139 -10.31 1.46 -23.09
CA ARG A 139 -9.87 2.49 -22.14
C ARG A 139 -10.46 2.24 -20.75
N SER A 140 -9.61 2.31 -19.73
CA SER A 140 -9.97 2.18 -18.32
C SER A 140 -9.49 3.40 -17.53
N PHE A 141 -10.21 3.74 -16.46
CA PHE A 141 -9.84 4.79 -15.49
C PHE A 141 -9.73 4.26 -14.05
N ASP A 142 -9.50 2.95 -13.91
CA ASP A 142 -9.42 2.24 -12.62
C ASP A 142 -8.31 1.16 -12.61
N GLY A 143 -7.24 1.37 -13.39
CA GLY A 143 -6.11 0.46 -13.49
C GLY A 143 -6.39 -0.80 -14.33
N GLY A 144 -7.40 -0.77 -15.19
CA GLY A 144 -7.75 -1.85 -16.11
C GLY A 144 -8.74 -2.87 -15.56
N LYS A 145 -9.46 -2.54 -14.46
CA LYS A 145 -10.44 -3.43 -13.83
C LYS A 145 -11.78 -3.36 -14.55
N THR A 146 -12.22 -2.16 -14.85
CA THR A 146 -13.41 -1.90 -15.67
C THR A 146 -13.04 -1.03 -16.86
N TRP A 147 -13.80 -1.18 -17.94
CA TRP A 147 -13.72 -0.35 -19.13
C TRP A 147 -15.13 -0.22 -19.69
N ALA A 148 -15.58 1.02 -19.90
CA ALA A 148 -16.98 1.37 -20.14
C ALA A 148 -17.69 0.42 -21.12
N SER A 149 -18.79 -0.22 -20.68
CA SER A 149 -19.69 -1.10 -21.47
C SER A 149 -19.03 -2.08 -22.46
N GLY A 150 -17.79 -2.52 -22.23
CA GLY A 150 -17.04 -3.37 -23.17
C GLY A 150 -16.28 -2.62 -24.26
N SER A 151 -15.75 -1.43 -23.92
CA SER A 151 -15.01 -0.46 -24.76
C SER A 151 -14.39 -1.04 -26.05
N ARG A 152 -14.78 -0.49 -27.21
CA ARG A 152 -14.21 -0.79 -28.55
C ARG A 152 -13.89 0.49 -29.30
N LEU A 153 -13.06 1.35 -28.69
CA LEU A 153 -12.69 2.64 -29.27
C LEU A 153 -11.97 2.46 -30.60
N GLY A 154 -12.39 3.23 -31.60
CA GLY A 154 -11.79 3.20 -32.94
C GLY A 154 -11.86 1.86 -33.63
N ALA A 155 -12.81 1.00 -33.25
CA ALA A 155 -12.97 -0.33 -33.84
C ALA A 155 -13.01 -0.25 -35.36
N THR A 156 -12.13 -1.05 -35.98
CA THR A 156 -11.92 -1.03 -37.41
C THR A 156 -11.47 -2.41 -37.88
N THR A 157 -11.41 -2.60 -39.19
CA THR A 157 -11.00 -3.86 -39.81
C THR A 157 -9.88 -3.63 -40.80
N VAL A 158 -9.05 -4.66 -41.00
CA VAL A 158 -8.03 -4.64 -42.04
C VAL A 158 -8.73 -4.52 -43.40
N PRO A 159 -8.41 -3.49 -44.21
CA PRO A 159 -9.03 -3.31 -45.53
C PRO A 159 -8.59 -4.38 -46.53
N ALA A 160 -9.35 -4.51 -47.62
CA ALA A 160 -8.96 -5.35 -48.76
C ALA A 160 -7.60 -4.89 -49.33
N GLY A 161 -6.71 -5.84 -49.60
CA GLY A 161 -5.37 -5.57 -50.13
C GLY A 161 -4.31 -5.22 -49.08
N SER A 162 -4.68 -5.10 -47.80
CA SER A 162 -3.75 -4.84 -46.69
C SER A 162 -3.49 -6.08 -45.83
N THR A 163 -2.32 -6.14 -45.22
CA THR A 163 -1.93 -7.18 -44.23
C THR A 163 -1.81 -6.62 -42.81
N GLY A 164 -2.22 -5.37 -42.61
CA GLY A 164 -2.27 -4.73 -41.31
C GLY A 164 -3.08 -3.45 -41.37
N TRP A 165 -3.55 -3.00 -40.21
CA TRP A 165 -4.30 -1.77 -40.05
C TRP A 165 -4.22 -1.25 -38.62
N ARG A 166 -4.76 -0.05 -38.39
CA ARG A 166 -4.73 0.61 -37.09
C ARG A 166 -6.00 1.38 -36.80
N THR A 167 -6.28 1.57 -35.51
CA THR A 167 -7.32 2.49 -35.04
C THR A 167 -6.90 3.95 -35.26
N GLN A 168 -7.80 4.89 -34.98
CA GLN A 168 -7.42 6.27 -34.63
C GLN A 168 -6.75 6.30 -33.25
N MET A 169 -6.18 7.44 -32.85
CA MET A 169 -5.62 7.60 -31.50
C MET A 169 -6.57 8.31 -30.56
N TYR A 170 -6.52 7.91 -29.29
CA TYR A 170 -7.42 8.34 -28.21
C TYR A 170 -6.59 8.80 -27.01
N ASN A 171 -7.10 9.77 -26.25
CA ASN A 171 -6.52 10.22 -25.01
C ASN A 171 -6.50 9.09 -23.97
N VAL A 172 -5.39 9.02 -23.25
CA VAL A 172 -5.20 8.05 -22.15
C VAL A 172 -5.95 8.50 -20.90
N ASP A 173 -5.74 9.75 -20.47
CA ASP A 173 -6.34 10.35 -19.29
C ASP A 173 -7.59 11.20 -19.65
N ASP A 174 -8.46 11.43 -18.67
CA ASP A 174 -9.61 12.33 -18.72
C ASP A 174 -9.51 13.38 -17.61
N TRP A 175 -8.64 14.37 -17.80
CA TRP A 175 -8.36 15.38 -16.78
C TRP A 175 -9.57 16.21 -16.38
N ALA A 176 -10.52 16.42 -17.29
CA ALA A 176 -11.75 17.17 -17.01
C ALA A 176 -12.59 16.50 -15.92
N ASN A 177 -12.51 15.17 -15.81
CA ASN A 177 -13.25 14.37 -14.83
C ASN A 177 -12.32 13.64 -13.84
N ALA A 178 -11.07 14.11 -13.69
CA ALA A 178 -10.06 13.50 -12.83
C ALA A 178 -9.81 11.99 -13.12
N GLY A 179 -10.01 11.56 -14.37
CA GLY A 179 -9.76 10.20 -14.82
C GLY A 179 -8.30 9.97 -15.13
N VAL A 180 -7.60 9.22 -14.28
CA VAL A 180 -6.25 8.73 -14.57
C VAL A 180 -6.39 7.40 -15.28
N GLY A 181 -5.97 7.33 -16.54
CA GLY A 181 -6.36 6.26 -17.43
C GLY A 181 -5.24 5.35 -17.93
N ALA A 182 -5.69 4.31 -18.62
CA ALA A 182 -4.87 3.32 -19.29
C ALA A 182 -5.55 2.85 -20.57
N LEU A 183 -4.74 2.45 -21.56
CA LEU A 183 -5.18 1.87 -22.82
C LEU A 183 -4.67 0.43 -22.96
N ARG A 184 -5.40 -0.40 -23.71
CA ARG A 184 -4.90 -1.65 -24.29
C ARG A 184 -5.44 -1.83 -25.70
N ALA A 185 -4.67 -2.49 -26.55
CA ALA A 185 -5.11 -2.85 -27.89
C ALA A 185 -5.68 -4.27 -27.87
N CYS A 186 -6.86 -4.45 -28.45
CA CYS A 186 -7.52 -5.73 -28.59
C CYS A 186 -7.85 -6.00 -30.05
N GLY A 187 -7.92 -7.27 -30.41
CA GLY A 187 -8.24 -7.66 -31.77
C GLY A 187 -8.52 -9.14 -31.91
N LYS A 188 -8.98 -9.51 -33.10
CA LYS A 188 -9.29 -10.90 -33.46
C LYS A 188 -9.19 -11.10 -34.97
N ALA A 189 -9.05 -12.36 -35.37
CA ALA A 189 -9.24 -12.73 -36.77
C ALA A 189 -10.72 -12.58 -37.15
N GLY A 190 -11.00 -12.09 -38.36
CA GLY A 190 -12.37 -11.75 -38.80
C GLY A 190 -13.28 -12.97 -38.98
N ASP A 191 -12.68 -14.15 -39.17
CA ASP A 191 -13.35 -15.43 -39.34
C ASP A 191 -13.53 -16.21 -38.03
N ARG A 192 -13.20 -15.59 -36.88
CA ARG A 192 -13.10 -16.27 -35.58
C ARG A 192 -13.69 -15.43 -34.44
N ALA A 193 -13.95 -16.10 -33.33
CA ALA A 193 -14.50 -15.49 -32.13
C ALA A 193 -13.43 -15.12 -31.09
N GLU A 194 -12.24 -15.75 -31.13
CA GLU A 194 -11.23 -15.53 -30.09
C GLU A 194 -10.62 -14.13 -30.17
N ILE A 195 -10.64 -13.42 -29.04
CA ILE A 195 -10.07 -12.09 -28.87
C ILE A 195 -8.78 -12.23 -28.08
N ALA A 196 -7.72 -11.54 -28.50
CA ALA A 196 -6.58 -11.26 -27.65
C ALA A 196 -6.46 -9.77 -27.40
N CYS A 197 -5.88 -9.41 -26.26
CA CYS A 197 -5.57 -8.05 -25.90
C CYS A 197 -4.13 -7.95 -25.41
N THR A 198 -3.50 -6.81 -25.65
CA THR A 198 -2.24 -6.45 -24.99
C THR A 198 -2.45 -6.30 -23.48
N GLY A 199 -1.34 -6.25 -22.74
CA GLY A 199 -1.38 -5.65 -21.41
C GLY A 199 -1.90 -4.21 -21.46
N TRP A 200 -2.27 -3.67 -20.30
CA TRP A 200 -2.59 -2.25 -20.16
C TRP A 200 -1.28 -1.44 -20.12
N ALA A 201 -1.27 -0.27 -20.74
CA ALA A 201 -0.18 0.69 -20.64
C ALA A 201 -0.69 2.13 -20.70
N ARG A 202 0.19 3.09 -20.38
CA ARG A 202 -0.10 4.53 -20.39
C ARG A 202 1.04 5.34 -21.02
N ASN A 203 0.76 6.61 -21.28
CA ASN A 203 1.78 7.61 -21.61
C ASN A 203 2.61 7.99 -20.36
N ASP A 204 3.70 8.72 -20.57
CA ASP A 204 4.60 9.21 -19.51
C ASP A 204 4.14 10.51 -18.82
N ARG A 205 2.93 11.03 -19.14
CA ARG A 205 2.38 12.21 -18.47
C ARG A 205 2.24 11.90 -16.98
N ASN A 206 2.77 12.80 -16.15
CA ASN A 206 2.88 12.66 -14.70
C ASN A 206 3.73 11.46 -14.24
N ALA A 207 4.57 10.89 -15.11
CA ALA A 207 5.38 9.70 -14.84
C ALA A 207 6.85 9.87 -15.26
N GLY A 208 7.40 11.08 -15.10
CA GLY A 208 8.78 11.42 -15.51
C GLY A 208 9.89 10.86 -14.61
N SER A 209 9.54 10.40 -13.41
CA SER A 209 10.43 9.71 -12.46
C SER A 209 9.77 8.42 -11.95
N ARG A 210 10.53 7.56 -11.26
CA ARG A 210 9.97 6.34 -10.66
C ARG A 210 8.91 6.67 -9.61
N SER A 211 9.12 7.73 -8.82
CA SER A 211 8.18 8.21 -7.81
C SER A 211 6.90 8.74 -8.45
N THR A 212 7.01 9.65 -9.43
CA THR A 212 5.83 10.22 -10.11
C THR A 212 5.04 9.13 -10.87
N ALA A 213 5.72 8.17 -11.51
CA ALA A 213 5.06 7.02 -12.13
C ALA A 213 4.29 6.15 -11.11
N ALA A 214 4.88 5.88 -9.94
CA ALA A 214 4.21 5.14 -8.87
C ALA A 214 3.01 5.92 -8.29
N ALA A 215 3.10 7.25 -8.20
CA ALA A 215 2.01 8.10 -7.74
C ALA A 215 0.84 8.10 -8.72
N THR A 216 1.15 8.25 -10.00
CA THR A 216 0.18 8.14 -11.08
C THR A 216 -0.51 6.77 -11.11
N ALA A 217 0.25 5.71 -10.86
CA ALA A 217 -0.32 4.37 -10.76
C ALA A 217 -1.25 4.22 -9.55
N LEU A 218 -0.86 4.73 -8.38
CA LEU A 218 -1.72 4.77 -7.19
C LEU A 218 -3.02 5.56 -7.44
N MET A 219 -2.94 6.66 -8.20
CA MET A 219 -4.10 7.48 -8.51
C MET A 219 -5.10 6.83 -9.47
N MET A 220 -4.71 5.77 -10.21
CA MET A 220 -5.67 4.92 -10.90
C MET A 220 -6.48 4.04 -9.93
N LEU A 221 -6.03 3.89 -8.68
CA LEU A 221 -6.74 3.18 -7.61
C LEU A 221 -7.55 4.12 -6.72
N TRP A 222 -7.53 5.43 -6.99
CA TRP A 222 -8.34 6.40 -6.26
C TRP A 222 -9.78 6.41 -6.80
N ASP A 223 -10.72 6.07 -5.92
CA ASP A 223 -12.14 6.02 -6.22
C ASP A 223 -12.71 7.44 -6.21
N ARG A 224 -13.11 7.91 -7.40
CA ARG A 224 -13.64 9.26 -7.59
C ARG A 224 -14.99 9.46 -6.93
N ASP A 225 -15.75 8.42 -6.61
CA ASP A 225 -17.07 8.52 -5.99
C ASP A 225 -16.92 8.61 -4.47
N THR A 226 -16.10 7.75 -3.86
CA THR A 226 -15.90 7.74 -2.40
C THR A 226 -14.84 8.74 -1.92
N GLY A 227 -13.90 9.12 -2.79
CA GLY A 227 -12.73 9.90 -2.41
C GLY A 227 -11.70 9.10 -1.62
N LEU A 228 -11.82 7.77 -1.55
CA LEU A 228 -10.85 6.87 -0.93
C LEU A 228 -10.09 6.09 -2.01
N PHE A 229 -9.21 5.20 -1.60
CA PHE A 229 -8.53 4.28 -2.52
C PHE A 229 -9.26 2.93 -2.56
N GLU A 230 -8.97 2.13 -3.58
CA GLU A 230 -9.60 0.84 -3.82
C GLU A 230 -9.76 0.01 -2.53
N THR A 231 -10.88 -0.69 -2.40
CA THR A 231 -11.35 -1.43 -1.20
C THR A 231 -11.82 -0.55 -0.04
N ASN A 232 -11.70 0.78 -0.15
CA ASN A 232 -12.14 1.74 0.85
C ASN A 232 -11.58 1.44 2.26
N GLY A 233 -10.36 0.89 2.33
CA GLY A 233 -9.65 0.68 3.59
C GLY A 233 -9.41 2.02 4.28
N TRP A 234 -9.81 2.13 5.55
CA TRP A 234 -9.89 3.42 6.24
C TRP A 234 -8.50 3.99 6.55
N TRP A 235 -7.71 3.29 7.37
CA TRP A 235 -6.37 3.73 7.73
C TRP A 235 -5.35 3.53 6.61
N THR A 236 -5.51 2.50 5.78
CA THR A 236 -4.67 2.28 4.59
C THR A 236 -4.91 3.38 3.55
N GLY A 237 -6.15 3.90 3.45
CA GLY A 237 -6.48 5.08 2.67
C GLY A 237 -5.75 6.35 3.14
N ALA A 238 -5.57 6.53 4.46
CA ALA A 238 -4.77 7.63 5.01
C ALA A 238 -3.29 7.51 4.60
N ASN A 239 -2.76 6.29 4.58
CA ASN A 239 -1.40 6.01 4.13
C ASN A 239 -1.23 6.29 2.63
N ALA A 240 -2.19 5.88 1.81
CA ALA A 240 -2.18 6.13 0.38
C ALA A 240 -2.26 7.63 0.06
N LEU A 241 -3.12 8.37 0.77
CA LEU A 241 -3.19 9.82 0.63
C LEU A 241 -1.88 10.48 1.07
N THR A 242 -1.28 10.04 2.18
CA THR A 242 0.02 10.53 2.65
C THR A 242 1.11 10.31 1.60
N ALA A 243 1.15 9.14 0.96
CA ALA A 243 2.12 8.84 -0.09
C ALA A 243 1.98 9.76 -1.32
N VAL A 244 0.74 10.12 -1.70
CA VAL A 244 0.46 11.11 -2.76
C VAL A 244 0.87 12.53 -2.33
N ILE A 245 0.61 12.92 -1.09
CA ILE A 245 1.01 14.22 -0.53
C ILE A 245 2.55 14.34 -0.51
N ASP A 246 3.24 13.34 0.00
CA ASP A 246 4.70 13.33 0.08
C ASP A 246 5.32 13.31 -1.33
N ASN A 247 4.74 12.58 -2.29
CA ASN A 247 5.14 12.67 -3.70
C ASN A 247 5.02 14.10 -4.25
N ALA A 248 3.90 14.78 -4.00
CA ALA A 248 3.70 16.15 -4.46
C ALA A 248 4.71 17.14 -3.85
N ARG A 249 5.15 16.89 -2.61
CA ARG A 249 6.19 17.68 -1.92
C ARG A 249 7.58 17.41 -2.48
N ILE A 250 7.93 16.15 -2.72
CA ILE A 250 9.26 15.71 -3.14
C ILE A 250 9.50 16.01 -4.62
N SER A 251 8.58 15.58 -5.48
CA SER A 251 8.72 15.73 -6.94
C SER A 251 8.26 17.09 -7.48
N GLY A 252 7.50 17.85 -6.68
CA GLY A 252 6.81 19.06 -7.13
C GLY A 252 5.57 18.80 -7.99
N MET A 253 5.18 17.55 -8.23
CA MET A 253 4.03 17.20 -9.06
C MET A 253 2.70 17.59 -8.40
N GLY A 254 2.04 18.62 -8.93
CA GLY A 254 0.78 19.14 -8.40
C GLY A 254 -0.51 18.48 -8.93
N SER A 255 -0.40 17.58 -9.91
CA SER A 255 -1.53 17.07 -10.71
C SER A 255 -2.61 16.35 -9.90
N TYR A 256 -2.28 15.82 -8.72
CA TYR A 256 -3.19 15.03 -7.87
C TYR A 256 -3.63 15.73 -6.59
N ARG A 257 -3.30 17.02 -6.41
CA ARG A 257 -3.68 17.79 -5.22
C ARG A 257 -5.20 17.83 -4.97
N TYR A 258 -6.01 17.68 -6.02
CA TYR A 258 -7.47 17.61 -5.88
C TYR A 258 -7.93 16.45 -4.98
N ALA A 259 -7.16 15.34 -4.93
CA ALA A 259 -7.50 14.17 -4.13
C ALA A 259 -7.55 14.52 -2.64
N ILE A 260 -6.67 15.39 -2.17
CA ILE A 260 -6.61 15.83 -0.76
C ILE A 260 -7.92 16.49 -0.34
N ALA A 261 -8.40 17.47 -1.12
CA ALA A 261 -9.64 18.17 -0.82
C ALA A 261 -10.86 17.24 -0.97
N GLN A 262 -10.92 16.45 -2.03
CA GLN A 262 -12.06 15.57 -2.28
C GLN A 262 -12.16 14.42 -1.27
N THR A 263 -11.03 13.81 -0.87
CA THR A 263 -11.00 12.83 0.23
C THR A 263 -11.53 13.45 1.51
N TYR A 264 -11.05 14.66 1.86
CA TYR A 264 -11.49 15.38 3.05
C TYR A 264 -13.00 15.67 3.03
N ASP A 265 -13.48 16.37 2.00
CA ASP A 265 -14.85 16.87 1.92
C ASP A 265 -15.90 15.75 1.93
N LYS A 266 -15.57 14.59 1.35
CA LYS A 266 -16.46 13.44 1.30
C LYS A 266 -16.49 12.64 2.60
N ASN A 267 -15.40 12.62 3.36
CA ASN A 267 -15.21 11.67 4.46
C ASN A 267 -15.10 12.32 5.84
N VAL A 268 -15.04 13.66 5.95
CA VAL A 268 -14.92 14.36 7.25
C VAL A 268 -16.05 14.04 8.22
N ASN A 269 -17.25 13.65 7.74
CA ASN A 269 -18.38 13.26 8.59
C ASN A 269 -18.61 11.75 8.65
N ALA A 270 -17.73 10.94 8.05
CA ALA A 270 -17.82 9.49 8.13
C ALA A 270 -17.36 8.99 9.52
N ARG A 271 -17.76 7.77 9.88
CA ARG A 271 -17.42 7.12 11.16
C ARG A 271 -17.81 8.02 12.35
N ASP A 272 -16.88 8.30 13.26
CA ASP A 272 -17.12 9.17 14.41
C ASP A 272 -16.93 10.67 14.07
N GLY A 273 -16.72 11.00 12.79
CA GLY A 273 -16.45 12.34 12.31
C GLY A 273 -15.03 12.81 12.58
N GLN A 274 -14.58 13.77 11.79
CA GLN A 274 -13.23 14.30 11.75
C GLN A 274 -12.18 13.22 11.50
N PHE A 275 -12.52 12.18 10.73
CA PHE A 275 -11.66 11.02 10.42
C PHE A 275 -11.36 10.05 11.58
N ARG A 276 -12.00 10.26 12.74
CA ARG A 276 -11.88 9.40 13.91
C ARG A 276 -12.72 8.12 13.78
N ASN A 277 -12.30 7.09 14.50
CA ASN A 277 -13.09 5.87 14.72
C ASN A 277 -12.68 5.18 16.05
N GLU A 278 -13.15 3.95 16.24
CA GLU A 278 -12.89 3.14 17.43
C GLU A 278 -11.46 2.59 17.51
N TYR A 279 -10.71 2.57 16.40
CA TYR A 279 -9.31 2.16 16.34
C TYR A 279 -8.41 3.40 16.37
N LEU A 280 -7.55 3.50 17.38
CA LEU A 280 -6.85 4.75 17.65
C LEU A 280 -5.60 4.94 16.80
N ASP A 281 -5.02 3.84 16.33
CA ASP A 281 -4.05 3.83 15.24
C ASP A 281 -4.67 4.35 13.94
N ASP A 282 -5.85 3.90 13.52
CA ASP A 282 -6.57 4.43 12.36
C ASP A 282 -6.71 5.97 12.43
N THR A 283 -7.11 6.47 13.60
CA THR A 283 -7.23 7.90 13.87
C THR A 283 -5.86 8.60 13.79
N GLY A 284 -4.81 8.00 14.34
CA GLY A 284 -3.44 8.52 14.27
C GLY A 284 -2.90 8.60 12.83
N TRP A 285 -3.21 7.63 11.98
CA TRP A 285 -2.84 7.64 10.56
C TRP A 285 -3.47 8.81 9.82
N TRP A 286 -4.77 9.06 10.02
CA TRP A 286 -5.44 10.22 9.45
C TRP A 286 -4.90 11.54 10.00
N GLY A 287 -4.64 11.63 11.31
CA GLY A 287 -4.05 12.82 11.91
C GLY A 287 -2.72 13.19 11.24
N LEU A 288 -1.85 12.23 10.98
CA LEU A 288 -0.58 12.45 10.27
C LEU A 288 -0.79 12.82 8.79
N ALA A 289 -1.76 12.22 8.11
CA ALA A 289 -2.13 12.59 6.75
C ALA A 289 -2.60 14.06 6.68
N TRP A 290 -3.35 14.52 7.68
CA TRP A 290 -3.82 15.91 7.76
C TRP A 290 -2.73 16.90 8.15
N VAL A 291 -1.76 16.50 8.98
CA VAL A 291 -0.53 17.29 9.15
C VAL A 291 0.20 17.45 7.82
N ALA A 292 0.38 16.36 7.06
CA ALA A 292 1.04 16.43 5.75
C ALA A 292 0.26 17.31 4.75
N ALA A 293 -1.07 17.22 4.75
CA ALA A 293 -1.94 18.07 3.92
C ALA A 293 -1.82 19.56 4.29
N TYR A 294 -1.76 19.87 5.60
CA TYR A 294 -1.51 21.23 6.07
C TYR A 294 -0.15 21.75 5.60
N ASP A 295 0.91 20.96 5.75
CA ASP A 295 2.27 21.33 5.30
C ASP A 295 2.32 21.65 3.80
N LEU A 296 1.54 20.94 2.98
CA LEU A 296 1.52 21.11 1.52
C LEU A 296 0.64 22.28 1.04
N THR A 297 -0.42 22.61 1.78
CA THR A 297 -1.49 23.52 1.30
C THR A 297 -1.62 24.80 2.11
N GLY A 298 -1.20 24.80 3.38
CA GLY A 298 -1.46 25.87 4.33
C GLY A 298 -2.91 25.97 4.82
N ASP A 299 -3.80 25.05 4.41
CA ASP A 299 -5.21 25.10 4.79
C ASP A 299 -5.43 24.59 6.23
N SER A 300 -5.82 25.51 7.11
CA SER A 300 -6.00 25.28 8.54
C SER A 300 -7.05 24.22 8.91
N ARG A 301 -7.95 23.81 8.00
CA ARG A 301 -8.93 22.76 8.28
C ARG A 301 -8.27 21.41 8.53
N TYR A 302 -7.16 21.14 7.83
CA TYR A 302 -6.40 19.91 8.00
C TYR A 302 -5.70 19.88 9.35
N LEU A 303 -5.01 20.96 9.73
CA LEU A 303 -4.39 21.05 11.05
C LEU A 303 -5.42 20.98 12.19
N SER A 304 -6.60 21.58 12.01
CA SER A 304 -7.69 21.51 12.99
C SER A 304 -8.23 20.09 13.17
N THR A 305 -8.28 19.31 12.09
CA THR A 305 -8.68 17.89 12.12
C THR A 305 -7.62 17.04 12.79
N ALA A 306 -6.34 17.22 12.45
CA ALA A 306 -5.23 16.54 13.11
C ALA A 306 -5.20 16.76 14.63
N ARG A 307 -5.56 17.96 15.09
CA ARG A 307 -5.73 18.25 16.53
C ARG A 307 -6.84 17.43 17.17
N ALA A 308 -7.99 17.32 16.50
CA ALA A 308 -9.11 16.51 16.98
C ALA A 308 -8.73 15.02 17.06
N ASP A 309 -7.95 14.53 16.11
CA ASP A 309 -7.43 13.16 16.10
C ASP A 309 -6.48 12.91 17.29
N ALA A 310 -5.52 13.81 17.53
CA ALA A 310 -4.61 13.71 18.67
C ALA A 310 -5.33 13.80 20.03
N ASP A 311 -6.34 14.67 20.13
CA ASP A 311 -7.17 14.81 21.32
C ASP A 311 -8.05 13.56 21.55
N HIS A 312 -8.55 12.94 20.49
CA HIS A 312 -9.26 11.66 20.56
C HIS A 312 -8.35 10.55 21.06
N MET A 313 -7.14 10.40 20.50
CA MET A 313 -6.16 9.43 21.01
C MET A 313 -5.84 9.66 22.50
N ARG A 314 -5.65 10.92 22.92
CA ARG A 314 -5.40 11.25 24.33
C ARG A 314 -6.56 10.84 25.26
N ALA A 315 -7.81 10.92 24.81
CA ALA A 315 -8.96 10.54 25.62
C ALA A 315 -8.93 9.06 26.06
N TYR A 316 -8.13 8.24 25.38
CA TYR A 316 -7.94 6.82 25.65
C TYR A 316 -6.51 6.47 26.07
N TRP A 317 -5.74 7.48 26.51
CA TRP A 317 -4.59 7.24 27.36
C TRP A 317 -5.06 6.75 28.73
N THR A 318 -4.54 5.61 29.20
CA THR A 318 -5.00 5.00 30.47
C THR A 318 -3.83 4.58 31.35
N THR A 319 -4.08 4.41 32.65
CA THR A 319 -3.05 4.02 33.63
C THR A 319 -2.68 2.54 33.60
N LYS A 320 -3.39 1.70 32.82
CA LYS A 320 -3.03 0.29 32.63
C LYS A 320 -1.64 0.23 31.99
N CYS A 321 -0.75 -0.60 32.55
CA CYS A 321 0.65 -0.67 32.13
C CYS A 321 1.44 0.63 32.31
N GLY A 322 1.07 1.45 33.30
CA GLY A 322 1.76 2.69 33.64
C GLY A 322 1.51 3.86 32.69
N GLY A 323 0.67 3.69 31.67
CA GLY A 323 0.41 4.71 30.66
C GLY A 323 0.05 4.12 29.29
N GLY A 324 0.30 4.92 28.25
CA GLY A 324 0.06 4.56 26.86
C GLY A 324 -1.39 4.77 26.43
N VAL A 325 -1.58 4.88 25.13
CA VAL A 325 -2.87 4.86 24.45
C VAL A 325 -3.27 3.40 24.18
N GLN A 326 -4.53 3.06 24.45
CA GLN A 326 -5.06 1.74 24.07
C GLN A 326 -5.37 1.69 22.57
N TRP A 327 -5.23 0.51 21.96
CA TRP A 327 -5.44 0.32 20.53
C TRP A 327 -6.85 0.65 20.08
N ASN A 328 -7.86 0.26 20.86
CA ASN A 328 -9.26 0.46 20.52
C ASN A 328 -10.04 1.01 21.71
N THR A 329 -11.07 1.82 21.47
CA THR A 329 -11.87 2.50 22.51
C THR A 329 -12.53 1.56 23.52
N GLY A 330 -12.83 0.31 23.11
CA GLY A 330 -13.40 -0.74 23.95
C GLY A 330 -12.42 -1.83 24.39
N ILE A 331 -11.20 -1.88 23.85
CA ILE A 331 -10.21 -2.94 24.11
C ILE A 331 -8.96 -2.34 24.75
N ALA A 332 -8.71 -2.71 26.01
CA ALA A 332 -7.57 -2.23 26.79
C ALA A 332 -6.23 -2.92 26.41
N TYR A 333 -5.99 -3.12 25.11
CA TYR A 333 -4.73 -3.61 24.54
C TYR A 333 -3.80 -2.44 24.25
N LYS A 334 -2.51 -2.56 24.58
CA LYS A 334 -1.48 -1.54 24.30
C LYS A 334 -0.57 -2.12 23.23
N ASN A 335 -0.66 -1.61 22.01
CA ASN A 335 0.24 -1.99 20.93
C ASN A 335 1.21 -0.85 20.58
N ALA A 336 2.28 -1.23 19.91
CA ALA A 336 3.36 -0.33 19.54
C ALA A 336 2.85 0.74 18.57
N ILE A 337 2.18 0.33 17.49
CA ILE A 337 1.74 1.25 16.43
C ILE A 337 0.91 2.43 16.94
N THR A 338 -0.07 2.20 17.81
CA THR A 338 -0.93 3.29 18.33
C THR A 338 -0.12 4.32 19.09
N ASN A 339 0.89 3.86 19.85
CA ASN A 339 1.70 4.72 20.69
C ASN A 339 2.81 5.43 19.89
N GLU A 340 3.38 4.79 18.88
CA GLU A 340 4.31 5.43 17.94
C GLU A 340 3.63 6.56 17.17
N LEU A 341 2.42 6.31 16.65
CA LEU A 341 1.59 7.33 15.98
C LEU A 341 1.20 8.46 16.93
N TYR A 342 0.89 8.14 18.19
CA TYR A 342 0.58 9.15 19.20
C TYR A 342 1.76 10.10 19.43
N VAL A 343 2.96 9.57 19.64
CA VAL A 343 4.18 10.38 19.81
C VAL A 343 4.41 11.24 18.57
N GLN A 344 4.38 10.63 17.38
CA GLN A 344 4.63 11.34 16.12
C GLN A 344 3.63 12.46 15.88
N LEU A 345 2.32 12.20 16.05
CA LEU A 345 1.28 13.18 15.80
C LEU A 345 1.36 14.37 16.77
N ASN A 346 1.57 14.10 18.06
CA ASN A 346 1.70 15.17 19.06
C ASN A 346 2.96 16.02 18.82
N ALA A 347 4.11 15.39 18.52
CA ALA A 347 5.34 16.12 18.17
C ALA A 347 5.14 16.98 16.91
N ALA A 348 4.50 16.40 15.89
CA ALA A 348 4.24 17.08 14.63
C ALA A 348 3.28 18.28 14.81
N LEU A 349 2.25 18.15 15.63
CA LEU A 349 1.34 19.25 15.97
C LEU A 349 2.06 20.39 16.71
N HIS A 350 2.86 20.06 17.74
CA HIS A 350 3.65 21.07 18.45
C HIS A 350 4.54 21.87 17.49
N ASN A 351 5.24 21.17 16.60
CA ASN A 351 6.11 21.72 15.58
C ASN A 351 5.43 22.69 14.60
N ARG A 352 4.10 22.74 14.56
CA ARG A 352 3.29 23.53 13.62
C ARG A 352 2.35 24.52 14.30
N ILE A 353 2.25 24.50 15.63
CA ILE A 353 1.39 25.39 16.42
C ILE A 353 2.28 26.30 17.28
N PRO A 354 2.43 27.59 16.91
CA PRO A 354 3.26 28.52 17.67
C PRO A 354 2.83 28.64 19.14
N GLY A 355 3.78 28.43 20.04
CA GLY A 355 3.56 28.52 21.49
C GLY A 355 2.80 27.35 22.10
N ASP A 356 2.56 26.26 21.35
CA ASP A 356 2.01 25.04 21.94
C ASP A 356 2.96 24.47 23.01
N THR A 357 2.40 24.05 24.13
CA THR A 357 3.10 23.24 25.14
C THR A 357 2.38 21.94 25.43
N THR A 358 1.12 21.80 24.98
CA THR A 358 0.27 20.67 25.35
C THR A 358 0.65 19.44 24.53
N TYR A 359 0.81 19.59 23.22
CA TYR A 359 1.19 18.46 22.37
C TYR A 359 2.67 18.10 22.59
N LEU A 360 3.54 19.06 22.87
CA LEU A 360 4.92 18.77 23.30
C LEU A 360 4.97 17.85 24.53
N GLN A 361 4.27 18.23 25.60
CA GLN A 361 4.24 17.45 26.83
C GLN A 361 3.71 16.03 26.59
N ARG A 362 2.67 15.90 25.75
CA ARG A 362 2.09 14.60 25.38
C ARG A 362 3.05 13.74 24.56
N ALA A 363 3.80 14.34 23.65
CA ALA A 363 4.78 13.62 22.84
C ALA A 363 5.93 13.08 23.71
N GLN A 364 6.43 13.91 24.65
CA GLN A 364 7.44 13.51 25.63
C GLN A 364 6.91 12.40 26.55
N GLU A 365 5.73 12.57 27.16
CA GLU A 365 5.09 11.55 28.01
C GLU A 365 4.87 10.23 27.25
N GLY A 366 4.46 10.32 25.98
CA GLY A 366 4.29 9.17 25.11
C GLY A 366 5.60 8.43 24.84
N TRP A 367 6.68 9.15 24.53
CA TRP A 367 7.99 8.56 24.26
C TRP A 367 8.60 7.94 25.52
N ASP A 368 8.60 8.67 26.63
CA ASP A 368 9.12 8.18 27.93
C ASP A 368 8.44 6.86 28.33
N TRP A 369 7.12 6.77 28.13
CA TRP A 369 6.37 5.54 28.38
C TRP A 369 6.73 4.44 27.38
N PHE A 370 6.81 4.76 26.09
CA PHE A 370 7.08 3.78 25.04
C PHE A 370 8.45 3.13 25.22
N GLU A 371 9.49 3.94 25.47
CA GLU A 371 10.85 3.47 25.74
C GLU A 371 10.90 2.58 26.99
N ALA A 372 10.17 2.95 28.04
CA ALA A 372 10.09 2.16 29.29
C ALA A 372 9.17 0.93 29.22
N SER A 373 8.35 0.79 28.17
CA SER A 373 7.33 -0.27 28.06
C SER A 373 7.92 -1.68 27.90
N GLY A 374 9.16 -1.76 27.40
CA GLY A 374 9.82 -3.01 27.03
C GLY A 374 9.45 -3.56 25.65
N MET A 375 8.63 -2.86 24.84
CA MET A 375 8.30 -3.28 23.47
C MET A 375 9.51 -3.26 22.51
N ILE A 376 10.49 -2.39 22.76
CA ILE A 376 11.81 -2.45 22.12
C ILE A 376 12.57 -3.62 22.76
N ASN A 377 12.80 -4.69 22.00
CA ASN A 377 13.47 -5.89 22.49
C ASN A 377 14.99 -5.76 22.49
N SER A 378 15.67 -6.80 23.00
CA SER A 378 17.13 -6.85 23.12
C SER A 378 17.89 -6.80 21.78
N GLY A 379 17.19 -6.95 20.65
CA GLY A 379 17.74 -6.80 19.31
C GLY A 379 17.47 -5.43 18.69
N ASN A 380 16.98 -4.45 19.47
CA ASN A 380 16.56 -3.13 19.00
C ASN A 380 15.47 -3.19 17.91
N LEU A 381 14.61 -4.20 17.99
CA LEU A 381 13.40 -4.31 17.18
C LEU A 381 12.16 -4.16 18.06
N VAL A 382 11.09 -3.61 17.49
CA VAL A 382 9.84 -3.33 18.19
C VAL A 382 8.84 -4.47 17.99
N ASN A 383 8.48 -5.15 19.07
CA ASN A 383 7.40 -6.15 19.06
C ASN A 383 6.01 -5.48 19.06
N ASP A 384 4.98 -6.25 18.72
CA ASP A 384 3.62 -5.73 18.50
C ASP A 384 3.01 -4.99 19.69
N GLY A 385 3.23 -5.44 20.93
CA GLY A 385 2.51 -4.86 22.06
C GLY A 385 2.81 -5.47 23.43
N LEU A 386 1.94 -5.15 24.38
CA LEU A 386 2.00 -5.64 25.76
C LEU A 386 0.90 -6.67 26.03
N ASN A 387 1.26 -7.76 26.69
CA ASN A 387 0.30 -8.73 27.20
C ASN A 387 -0.43 -8.21 28.47
N ASP A 388 -1.37 -9.00 29.01
CA ASP A 388 -2.16 -8.60 30.19
C ASP A 388 -1.34 -8.39 31.47
N SER A 389 -0.12 -8.93 31.54
CA SER A 389 0.83 -8.67 32.63
C SER A 389 1.69 -7.43 32.40
N CYS A 390 1.39 -6.63 31.36
CA CYS A 390 2.15 -5.44 30.98
C CYS A 390 3.61 -5.73 30.65
N ALA A 391 3.88 -6.92 30.11
CA ALA A 391 5.19 -7.28 29.56
C ALA A 391 5.09 -7.36 28.03
N ASN A 392 6.21 -7.16 27.35
CA ASN A 392 6.33 -7.39 25.92
C ASN A 392 5.75 -8.75 25.54
N ASN A 393 4.84 -8.77 24.56
CA ASN A 393 4.14 -9.97 24.13
C ASN A 393 5.02 -10.94 23.31
N GLY A 394 6.17 -10.48 22.81
CA GLY A 394 7.09 -11.26 21.98
C GLY A 394 6.54 -11.59 20.59
N GLU A 395 5.44 -10.98 20.18
CA GLU A 395 4.79 -11.15 18.88
C GLU A 395 5.63 -10.54 17.74
N PRO A 396 5.32 -10.81 16.46
CA PRO A 396 6.16 -10.42 15.34
C PRO A 396 6.61 -8.95 15.36
N THR A 397 7.85 -8.73 14.92
CA THR A 397 8.43 -7.40 14.70
C THR A 397 8.01 -6.89 13.32
N TRP A 398 6.73 -6.58 13.16
CA TRP A 398 6.15 -6.07 11.92
C TRP A 398 6.92 -4.86 11.39
N THR A 399 7.06 -4.74 10.06
CA THR A 399 7.94 -3.72 9.46
C THR A 399 7.53 -2.29 9.84
N TYR A 400 6.24 -1.98 9.89
CA TYR A 400 5.74 -0.64 10.21
C TYR A 400 6.13 -0.12 11.62
N ASN A 401 6.10 -0.96 12.66
CA ASN A 401 6.54 -0.60 14.02
C ASN A 401 8.05 -0.27 14.07
N GLN A 402 8.82 -0.70 13.06
CA GLN A 402 10.24 -0.38 12.99
C GLN A 402 10.49 0.99 12.34
N GLY A 403 9.52 1.55 11.61
CA GLY A 403 9.69 2.79 10.88
C GLY A 403 8.88 3.96 11.41
N VAL A 404 7.66 3.72 11.92
CA VAL A 404 6.84 4.81 12.47
C VAL A 404 7.54 5.44 13.68
N VAL A 405 8.12 4.62 14.56
CA VAL A 405 8.99 5.11 15.65
C VAL A 405 10.15 6.00 15.16
N LEU A 406 10.77 5.71 14.02
CA LEU A 406 11.86 6.56 13.46
C LEU A 406 11.32 7.94 13.07
N GLY A 407 10.14 7.97 12.44
CA GLY A 407 9.44 9.20 12.11
C GLY A 407 8.99 9.97 13.36
N ALA A 408 8.58 9.26 14.42
CA ALA A 408 8.19 9.84 15.70
C ALA A 408 9.37 10.53 16.40
N LEU A 409 10.49 9.83 16.52
CA LEU A 409 11.73 10.36 17.13
C LEU A 409 12.31 11.52 16.34
N THR A 410 12.22 11.49 15.00
CA THR A 410 12.65 12.62 14.16
C THR A 410 11.81 13.88 14.40
N GLU A 411 10.48 13.76 14.47
CA GLU A 411 9.60 14.91 14.77
C GLU A 411 9.76 15.38 16.22
N LEU A 412 9.95 14.46 17.19
CA LEU A 412 10.17 14.82 18.59
C LEU A 412 11.53 15.51 18.79
N HIS A 413 12.59 15.05 18.12
CA HIS A 413 13.87 15.75 18.10
C HIS A 413 13.71 17.17 17.56
N ARG A 414 12.97 17.36 16.47
CA ARG A 414 12.70 18.69 15.93
C ARG A 414 11.96 19.58 16.94
N ALA A 415 11.11 19.00 17.78
CA ALA A 415 10.35 19.70 18.81
C ALA A 415 11.20 20.10 20.03
N THR A 416 12.16 19.25 20.44
CA THR A 416 12.92 19.42 21.70
C THR A 416 14.36 19.89 21.51
N GLY A 417 14.97 19.58 20.37
CA GLY A 417 16.41 19.71 20.12
C GLY A 417 17.26 18.61 20.78
N ASP A 418 16.64 17.57 21.36
CA ASP A 418 17.34 16.53 22.10
C ASP A 418 18.03 15.52 21.17
N ALA A 419 19.36 15.51 21.15
CA ALA A 419 20.16 14.68 20.26
C ALA A 419 20.03 13.17 20.56
N GLU A 420 19.73 12.78 21.80
CA GLU A 420 19.61 11.36 22.19
C GLU A 420 18.48 10.66 21.39
N LEU A 421 17.43 11.39 21.03
CA LEU A 421 16.33 10.87 20.20
C LEU A 421 16.81 10.42 18.80
N LEU A 422 17.76 11.12 18.20
CA LEU A 422 18.33 10.73 16.91
C LEU A 422 19.34 9.59 17.04
N GLU A 423 20.05 9.50 18.16
CA GLU A 423 20.93 8.37 18.47
C GLU A 423 20.09 7.08 18.60
N THR A 424 19.02 7.12 19.39
CA THR A 424 18.07 6.00 19.49
C THR A 424 17.43 5.66 18.14
N ALA A 425 17.02 6.66 17.35
CA ALA A 425 16.47 6.41 16.02
C ALA A 425 17.47 5.71 15.09
N ARG A 426 18.77 6.05 15.17
CA ARG A 426 19.82 5.34 14.41
C ARG A 426 19.99 3.91 14.88
N ASP A 427 20.01 3.65 16.18
CA ASP A 427 20.16 2.29 16.71
C ASP A 427 19.00 1.37 16.25
N LEU A 428 17.77 1.88 16.22
CA LEU A 428 16.59 1.16 15.71
C LEU A 428 16.63 0.98 14.19
N ALA A 429 17.07 2.00 13.45
CA ALA A 429 17.20 1.93 12.00
C ALA A 429 18.31 0.97 11.56
N ASP A 430 19.47 0.98 12.24
CA ASP A 430 20.58 0.06 11.98
C ASP A 430 20.16 -1.40 12.27
N ALA A 431 19.44 -1.63 13.37
CA ALA A 431 18.90 -2.95 13.70
C ALA A 431 17.90 -3.45 12.65
N SER A 432 16.94 -2.62 12.25
CA SER A 432 15.90 -3.02 11.30
C SER A 432 16.43 -3.19 9.87
N THR A 433 17.35 -2.33 9.41
CA THR A 433 17.96 -2.43 8.07
C THR A 433 19.01 -3.55 7.98
N GLY A 434 19.67 -3.88 9.09
CA GLY A 434 20.63 -5.00 9.20
C GLY A 434 19.99 -6.36 9.49
N SER A 435 18.71 -6.40 9.87
CA SER A 435 18.01 -7.64 10.21
C SER A 435 17.81 -8.54 9.00
N THR A 436 18.39 -9.75 9.01
CA THR A 436 18.14 -10.77 7.98
C THR A 436 16.73 -11.36 8.06
N TYR A 437 16.04 -11.16 9.19
CA TYR A 437 14.64 -11.57 9.35
C TYR A 437 13.70 -10.64 8.58
N LEU A 438 13.92 -9.32 8.67
CA LEU A 438 13.14 -8.31 7.94
C LEU A 438 13.62 -8.12 6.50
N ASN A 439 14.88 -8.47 6.21
CA ASN A 439 15.50 -8.31 4.90
C ASN A 439 16.07 -9.62 4.35
N PRO A 440 15.26 -10.69 4.20
CA PRO A 440 15.75 -11.94 3.64
C PRO A 440 16.28 -11.71 2.21
N GLY A 441 17.54 -12.08 1.96
CA GLY A 441 18.19 -11.78 0.68
C GLY A 441 18.50 -10.30 0.45
N GLY A 442 18.44 -9.47 1.50
CA GLY A 442 18.77 -8.05 1.46
C GLY A 442 17.62 -7.12 1.04
N ILE A 443 16.42 -7.69 0.79
CA ILE A 443 15.22 -6.96 0.39
C ILE A 443 14.16 -7.05 1.48
N LEU A 444 13.53 -5.92 1.81
CA LEU A 444 12.51 -5.81 2.86
C LEU A 444 11.32 -6.72 2.54
N ARG A 445 10.92 -7.51 3.52
CA ARG A 445 9.81 -8.46 3.41
C ARG A 445 8.95 -8.44 4.66
N GLU A 446 7.63 -8.48 4.47
CA GLU A 446 6.71 -8.60 5.59
C GLU A 446 6.64 -10.03 6.16
N VAL A 447 6.35 -10.13 7.46
CA VAL A 447 6.06 -11.40 8.11
C VAL A 447 4.81 -12.01 7.46
N ASN A 448 4.94 -13.24 6.97
CA ASN A 448 3.88 -13.92 6.20
C ASN A 448 3.38 -13.11 4.98
N GLU A 449 4.26 -12.38 4.30
CA GLU A 449 3.93 -11.60 3.09
C GLU A 449 3.16 -12.45 2.07
N GLY A 450 1.88 -12.07 1.87
CA GLY A 450 0.96 -12.72 0.94
C GLY A 450 0.79 -11.91 -0.35
N GLU A 451 -0.10 -12.40 -1.22
CA GLU A 451 -0.39 -11.83 -2.54
C GLU A 451 -1.54 -10.79 -2.53
N ASP A 452 -2.19 -10.60 -1.37
CA ASP A 452 -3.35 -9.73 -1.20
C ASP A 452 -2.95 -8.31 -0.79
N CYS A 453 -3.15 -7.37 -1.71
CA CYS A 453 -2.86 -5.95 -1.52
C CYS A 453 -3.96 -5.17 -0.81
N SER A 454 -5.04 -5.84 -0.37
CA SER A 454 -6.10 -5.28 0.47
C SER A 454 -5.92 -5.55 1.96
N SER A 455 -4.97 -6.41 2.33
CA SER A 455 -4.61 -6.71 3.72
C SER A 455 -3.88 -5.55 4.38
N ASP A 456 -3.97 -5.47 5.72
CA ASP A 456 -3.20 -4.49 6.51
C ASP A 456 -1.69 -4.63 6.26
N GLY A 457 -1.20 -5.87 6.25
CA GLY A 457 0.21 -6.21 6.02
C GLY A 457 0.78 -5.69 4.69
N ALA A 458 -0.06 -5.53 3.66
CA ALA A 458 0.38 -4.97 2.38
C ALA A 458 0.83 -3.51 2.49
N SER A 459 0.37 -2.76 3.50
CA SER A 459 0.68 -1.34 3.69
C SER A 459 1.89 -1.10 4.61
N PHE A 460 2.31 -2.13 5.38
CA PHE A 460 3.30 -1.98 6.45
C PHE A 460 4.69 -1.56 5.94
N LYS A 461 5.17 -2.17 4.86
CA LYS A 461 6.47 -1.81 4.26
C LYS A 461 6.52 -0.35 3.83
N GLY A 462 5.41 0.21 3.36
CA GLY A 462 5.29 1.62 3.00
C GLY A 462 5.48 2.55 4.20
N ALA A 463 4.76 2.26 5.29
CA ALA A 463 4.93 2.99 6.55
C ALA A 463 6.38 2.91 7.07
N TYR A 464 7.01 1.74 6.95
CA TYR A 464 8.41 1.55 7.33
C TYR A 464 9.35 2.49 6.57
N VAL A 465 9.37 2.39 5.23
CA VAL A 465 10.30 3.15 4.40
C VAL A 465 10.02 4.65 4.44
N ARG A 466 8.77 5.08 4.67
CA ARG A 466 8.44 6.49 4.89
C ARG A 466 9.09 7.03 6.16
N GLY A 467 9.03 6.27 7.26
CA GLY A 467 9.71 6.63 8.50
C GLY A 467 11.22 6.67 8.38
N LEU A 468 11.81 5.62 7.78
CA LEU A 468 13.25 5.56 7.51
C LEU A 468 13.72 6.69 6.58
N GLY A 469 12.95 7.00 5.53
CA GLY A 469 13.24 8.10 4.61
C GLY A 469 13.23 9.46 5.30
N ARG A 470 12.28 9.71 6.22
CA ARG A 470 12.24 10.94 7.03
C ARG A 470 13.47 11.09 7.93
N LEU A 471 13.86 10.02 8.63
CA LEU A 471 15.09 10.00 9.42
C LEU A 471 16.31 10.27 8.52
N ASN A 472 16.43 9.52 7.43
CA ASN A 472 17.55 9.64 6.49
C ASN A 472 17.69 11.05 5.93
N ALA A 473 16.59 11.69 5.54
CA ALA A 473 16.59 13.05 5.02
C ALA A 473 16.95 14.11 6.08
N TYR A 474 16.66 13.83 7.36
CA TYR A 474 17.01 14.71 8.49
C TYR A 474 18.49 14.61 8.86
N LEU A 475 19.07 13.41 8.78
CA LEU A 475 20.47 13.16 9.10
C LEU A 475 21.41 13.71 8.00
N ALA A 476 22.42 14.48 8.40
CA ALA A 476 23.32 15.15 7.46
C ALA A 476 24.16 14.19 6.60
N ASP A 477 24.49 13.01 7.12
CA ASP A 477 25.29 11.95 6.49
C ASP A 477 24.45 10.95 5.67
N ARG A 478 23.10 10.99 5.76
CA ARG A 478 22.17 10.15 5.00
C ARG A 478 22.56 8.65 4.94
N PRO A 479 22.78 7.98 6.07
CA PRO A 479 23.38 6.64 6.11
C PRO A 479 22.51 5.55 5.47
N TYR A 480 21.20 5.79 5.29
CA TYR A 480 20.24 4.80 4.78
C TYR A 480 19.91 4.95 3.30
N GLY A 481 20.52 5.91 2.58
CA GLY A 481 20.28 6.11 1.15
C GLY A 481 20.52 4.85 0.31
N ALA A 482 21.67 4.20 0.50
CA ALA A 482 22.01 2.97 -0.22
C ALA A 482 21.09 1.78 0.11
N TYR A 483 20.46 1.78 1.29
CA TYR A 483 19.43 0.79 1.62
C TYR A 483 18.15 1.08 0.83
N LEU A 484 17.65 2.32 0.86
CA LEU A 484 16.44 2.74 0.17
C LEU A 484 16.55 2.55 -1.35
N ASP A 485 17.68 2.93 -1.95
CA ASP A 485 17.96 2.73 -3.38
C ASP A 485 17.92 1.25 -3.76
N ARG A 486 18.53 0.38 -2.95
CA ARG A 486 18.51 -1.06 -3.19
C ARG A 486 17.09 -1.63 -3.16
N GLN A 487 16.27 -1.20 -2.21
CA GLN A 487 14.86 -1.61 -2.16
C GLN A 487 14.11 -1.13 -3.41
N ALA A 488 14.29 0.15 -3.77
CA ALA A 488 13.63 0.76 -4.92
C ALA A 488 14.04 0.11 -6.24
N ASP A 489 15.32 -0.16 -6.44
CA ASP A 489 15.84 -0.86 -7.63
C ASP A 489 15.27 -2.27 -7.74
N ALA A 490 15.22 -3.02 -6.64
CA ALA A 490 14.66 -4.37 -6.64
C ALA A 490 13.17 -4.37 -7.00
N ALA A 491 12.37 -3.53 -6.34
CA ALA A 491 10.94 -3.42 -6.62
C ALA A 491 10.69 -2.97 -8.08
N TYR A 492 11.44 -1.97 -8.55
CA TYR A 492 11.30 -1.44 -9.91
C TYR A 492 11.61 -2.49 -10.99
N ALA A 493 12.63 -3.33 -10.76
CA ALA A 493 13.06 -4.34 -11.72
C ALA A 493 12.19 -5.61 -11.69
N ASN A 494 11.68 -6.00 -10.52
CA ASN A 494 11.16 -7.36 -10.32
C ASN A 494 9.68 -7.43 -9.96
N ASP A 495 9.06 -6.33 -9.52
CA ASP A 495 7.72 -6.32 -8.93
C ASP A 495 6.81 -5.25 -9.53
N ARG A 496 6.97 -4.97 -10.82
CA ARG A 496 6.28 -3.86 -11.50
C ARG A 496 5.76 -4.24 -12.88
N ASP A 497 4.55 -3.81 -13.22
CA ASP A 497 3.97 -3.97 -14.56
C ASP A 497 4.16 -2.72 -15.47
N ALA A 498 3.62 -2.81 -16.70
CA ALA A 498 3.70 -1.74 -17.70
C ALA A 498 2.86 -0.49 -17.35
N LEU A 499 1.97 -0.56 -16.37
CA LEU A 499 1.25 0.59 -15.83
C LEU A 499 2.04 1.30 -14.71
N GLY A 500 3.13 0.71 -14.25
CA GLY A 500 3.80 1.16 -13.03
C GLY A 500 3.09 0.70 -11.76
N MET A 501 2.21 -0.31 -11.86
CA MET A 501 1.61 -0.96 -10.70
C MET A 501 2.59 -1.97 -10.12
N TYR A 502 2.68 -2.01 -8.81
CA TYR A 502 3.55 -2.90 -8.05
C TYR A 502 2.77 -3.97 -7.30
N GLY A 503 3.39 -5.14 -7.18
CA GLY A 503 2.91 -6.21 -6.32
C GLY A 503 3.41 -6.07 -4.87
N PRO A 504 3.18 -7.11 -4.05
CA PRO A 504 3.69 -7.15 -2.68
C PRO A 504 5.16 -7.55 -2.60
N HIS A 505 5.71 -8.26 -3.57
CA HIS A 505 7.00 -8.93 -3.49
C HIS A 505 8.12 -8.12 -4.14
N TRP A 506 8.70 -7.15 -3.43
CA TRP A 506 9.77 -6.29 -3.97
C TRP A 506 11.01 -7.06 -4.49
N ALA A 507 11.26 -8.27 -3.99
CA ALA A 507 12.33 -9.14 -4.49
C ALA A 507 11.95 -9.91 -5.78
N GLY A 508 10.69 -9.82 -6.18
CA GLY A 508 10.09 -10.57 -7.28
C GLY A 508 9.77 -12.04 -6.97
N PRO A 509 9.14 -12.72 -7.94
CA PRO A 509 8.59 -12.13 -9.17
C PRO A 509 7.32 -11.32 -8.89
N LEU A 510 6.98 -10.41 -9.81
CA LEU A 510 5.70 -9.69 -9.80
C LEU A 510 4.53 -10.68 -9.71
N VAL A 511 3.72 -10.52 -8.67
CA VAL A 511 2.39 -11.12 -8.57
C VAL A 511 1.37 -9.99 -8.63
N ARG A 512 0.51 -10.03 -9.65
CA ARG A 512 -0.51 -8.99 -9.84
C ARG A 512 -1.66 -9.25 -8.88
N PRO A 513 -1.95 -8.34 -7.94
CA PRO A 513 -3.04 -8.54 -6.99
C PRO A 513 -4.40 -8.47 -7.69
N ALA A 514 -5.37 -9.20 -7.15
CA ALA A 514 -6.75 -9.13 -7.61
C ALA A 514 -7.39 -7.77 -7.28
N THR A 515 -7.08 -7.24 -6.09
CA THR A 515 -7.60 -5.98 -5.53
C THR A 515 -6.64 -5.40 -4.49
N GLY A 516 -6.77 -4.11 -4.21
CA GLY A 516 -6.19 -3.46 -3.06
C GLY A 516 -5.06 -2.50 -3.41
N HIS A 517 -4.97 -1.41 -2.66
CA HIS A 517 -4.02 -0.33 -2.91
C HIS A 517 -2.76 -0.39 -2.05
N GLY A 518 -2.71 -1.24 -1.02
CA GLY A 518 -1.63 -1.25 -0.02
C GLY A 518 -0.25 -1.46 -0.63
N CYS A 519 -0.12 -2.44 -1.53
CA CYS A 519 1.14 -2.69 -2.24
C CYS A 519 1.61 -1.49 -3.06
N GLN A 520 0.68 -0.87 -3.80
CA GLN A 520 1.00 0.29 -4.63
C GLN A 520 1.35 1.52 -3.78
N GLN A 521 0.65 1.72 -2.67
CA GLN A 521 0.98 2.75 -1.68
C GLN A 521 2.37 2.51 -1.09
N GLY A 522 2.70 1.27 -0.73
CA GLY A 522 4.01 0.92 -0.21
C GLY A 522 5.14 1.15 -1.21
N ALA A 523 4.91 0.84 -2.48
CA ALA A 523 5.86 1.14 -3.55
C ALA A 523 6.02 2.65 -3.77
N LEU A 524 4.94 3.44 -3.68
CA LEU A 524 5.04 4.90 -3.77
C LEU A 524 5.85 5.49 -2.61
N ASP A 525 5.57 5.09 -1.37
CA ASP A 525 6.36 5.53 -0.21
C ASP A 525 7.85 5.17 -0.37
N LEU A 526 8.16 3.99 -0.91
CA LEU A 526 9.54 3.58 -1.21
C LEU A 526 10.20 4.48 -2.25
N MET A 527 9.52 4.73 -3.38
CA MET A 527 10.09 5.57 -4.44
C MET A 527 10.24 7.02 -3.99
N ASN A 528 9.31 7.52 -3.16
CA ASN A 528 9.43 8.82 -2.51
C ASN A 528 10.66 8.88 -1.60
N ALA A 529 10.85 7.87 -0.73
CA ALA A 529 11.95 7.82 0.22
C ALA A 529 13.32 7.75 -0.48
N ALA A 530 13.41 6.99 -1.58
CA ALA A 530 14.63 6.92 -2.40
C ALA A 530 14.90 8.22 -3.17
N GLU A 531 13.87 8.88 -3.73
CA GLU A 531 14.04 10.14 -4.48
C GLU A 531 14.39 11.35 -3.58
N ALA A 532 14.00 11.34 -2.31
CA ALA A 532 14.33 12.40 -1.35
C ALA A 532 15.75 12.28 -0.75
N GLY A 533 16.29 11.06 -0.74
CA GLY A 533 17.65 10.71 -0.27
C GLY A 533 18.74 11.19 -1.19
#